data_AF-A0A2N8MCC6-F1
#
_entry.id   AF-A0A2N8MCC6-F1
#
_cell.length_a   1.000
_cell.length_b   1.000
_cell.length_c   1.000
_cell.angle_alpha   90.00
_cell.angle_beta   90.00
_cell.angle_gamma   90.00
#
_symmetry.space_group_name_H-M   'P 1'
#
loop_
_entity.id
_entity.type
_entity.pdbx_description
1 polymer ?
#
loop_
_entity_poly.entity_id
_entity_poly.type
_entity_poly.pdbx_seq_one_letter_code
_entity_poly.pdbx_strand_id
1 'polypeptide(L)'
;MTYRITPNVALGGEVEYYRAYGGAGVKSIAGDALLAGPTCFFQFTNKLFLSAAYSTQIAGHAAGNANFLDLTNFTLNKARLKLIWEF
;
A
#
# COMPACT_ATOMS: atom_id res chain seq x y z
N MET A 1 2.38 -0.29 -10.62
CA MET A 1 2.38 -0.80 -12.02
C MET A 1 1.51 -2.04 -12.07
N THR A 2 0.66 -2.19 -13.10
CA THR A 2 -0.28 -3.30 -13.20
C THR A 2 -0.18 -3.96 -14.56
N TYR A 3 -0.16 -5.29 -14.57
CA TYR A 3 -0.08 -6.14 -15.74
C TYR A 3 -1.36 -6.97 -15.87
N ARG A 4 -2.00 -6.91 -17.04
CA ARG A 4 -3.21 -7.69 -17.31
C ARG A 4 -2.80 -9.04 -17.90
N ILE A 5 -3.06 -10.12 -17.17
CA ILE A 5 -2.74 -11.49 -17.60
C ILE A 5 -3.85 -12.03 -18.51
N THR A 6 -5.10 -11.79 -18.12
CA THR A 6 -6.31 -12.23 -18.82
C THR A 6 -7.26 -11.04 -18.92
N PRO A 7 -8.17 -10.94 -19.91
CA PRO A 7 -9.22 -9.91 -19.93
C PRO A 7 -9.92 -9.70 -18.58
N ASN A 8 -10.08 -10.78 -17.82
CA ASN A 8 -10.72 -10.80 -16.50
C ASN A 8 -9.76 -10.67 -15.31
N VAL A 9 -8.44 -10.77 -15.49
CA VAL A 9 -7.49 -10.80 -14.37
C VAL A 9 -6.30 -9.89 -14.64
N ALA A 10 -6.06 -8.97 -13.71
CA ALA A 10 -4.88 -8.13 -13.70
C ALA A 10 -4.15 -8.25 -12.37
N LEU A 11 -2.83 -8.40 -12.43
CA LEU A 11 -1.94 -8.44 -11.28
C LEU A 11 -0.96 -7.29 -11.39
N GLY A 12 -0.68 -6.61 -10.29
CA GLY A 12 0.21 -5.48 -10.23
C GLY A 12 0.97 -5.44 -8.93
N GLY A 13 1.84 -4.45 -8.82
CA GLY A 13 2.50 -4.07 -7.59
C GLY A 13 2.33 -2.58 -7.38
N GLU A 14 2.02 -2.19 -6.16
CA GLU A 14 2.06 -0.80 -5.71
C GLU A 14 3.22 -0.60 -4.75
N VAL A 15 3.83 0.59 -4.83
CA VAL A 15 4.81 1.07 -3.88
C VAL A 15 4.35 2.45 -3.47
N GLU A 16 4.05 2.61 -2.20
CA GLU A 16 3.61 3.85 -1.59
C GLU A 16 4.71 4.33 -0.64
N TYR A 17 5.26 5.51 -0.92
CA TYR A 17 6.23 6.15 -0.05
C TYR A 17 5.56 7.28 0.73
N TYR A 18 5.41 7.10 2.03
CA TYR A 18 4.92 8.11 2.96
C TYR A 18 6.11 8.77 3.64
N ARG A 19 6.10 10.10 3.69
CA ARG A 19 7.16 10.89 4.32
C ARG A 19 6.53 11.92 5.23
N ALA A 20 6.77 11.78 6.53
CA ALA A 20 6.29 12.70 7.53
C ALA A 20 7.31 13.83 7.73
N TYR A 21 6.85 15.08 7.54
CA TYR A 21 7.64 16.27 7.84
C TYR A 21 7.24 16.78 9.22
N GLY A 22 8.19 16.85 10.15
CA GLY A 22 7.95 17.37 11.49
C GLY A 22 8.42 18.81 11.60
N GLY A 23 7.48 19.74 11.83
CA GLY A 23 7.77 21.09 12.30
C GLY A 23 7.56 22.20 11.27
N ALA A 24 7.31 23.41 11.80
CA ALA A 24 7.05 24.67 11.06
C ALA A 24 8.22 25.17 10.19
N GLY A 25 9.25 24.35 9.98
CA GLY A 25 10.35 24.58 9.05
C GLY A 25 10.63 23.28 8.31
N VAL A 26 10.71 23.35 6.99
CA VAL A 26 10.88 22.25 6.02
C VAL A 26 12.25 21.56 6.13
N LYS A 27 12.69 21.20 7.34
CA LYS A 27 14.08 20.79 7.59
C LYS A 27 14.26 19.58 8.50
N SER A 28 13.20 19.05 9.11
CA SER A 28 13.28 17.83 9.92
C SER A 28 12.38 16.75 9.34
N ILE A 29 12.98 15.75 8.71
CA ILE A 29 12.30 14.51 8.32
C ILE A 29 11.97 13.78 9.63
N ALA A 30 10.70 13.76 10.02
CA ALA A 30 10.23 13.13 11.26
C ALA A 30 10.09 11.61 11.11
N GLY A 31 9.97 11.13 9.86
CA GLY A 31 10.06 9.73 9.54
C GLY A 31 9.61 9.45 8.12
N ASP A 32 9.96 8.27 7.65
CA ASP A 32 9.57 7.76 6.35
C ASP A 32 9.06 6.32 6.49
N ALA A 33 8.08 5.97 5.67
CA ALA A 33 7.52 4.63 5.59
C ALA A 33 7.35 4.28 4.12
N LEU A 34 8.03 3.24 3.69
CA LEU A 34 7.92 2.68 2.36
C LEU A 34 7.10 1.40 2.45
N LEU A 35 5.89 1.48 1.92
CA LEU A 35 5.00 0.35 1.77
C LEU A 35 5.12 -0.16 0.35
N ALA A 36 5.21 -1.47 0.20
CA ALA A 36 5.20 -2.11 -1.10
C ALA A 36 4.35 -3.37 -1.02
N GLY A 37 3.65 -3.69 -2.10
CA GLY A 37 3.05 -5.00 -2.19
C GLY A 37 2.16 -5.22 -3.41
N PRO A 38 1.67 -6.46 -3.56
CA PRO A 38 0.91 -6.85 -4.73
C PRO A 38 -0.51 -6.30 -4.72
N THR A 39 -1.00 -5.97 -5.92
CA THR A 39 -2.39 -5.68 -6.22
C THR A 39 -2.93 -6.70 -7.19
N CYS A 40 -4.11 -7.23 -6.95
CA CYS A 40 -4.76 -8.24 -7.74
C CYS A 40 -6.18 -7.79 -8.05
N PHE A 41 -6.57 -7.86 -9.30
CA PHE A 41 -7.89 -7.49 -9.77
C PHE A 41 -8.47 -8.66 -10.56
N PHE A 42 -9.67 -9.09 -10.17
CA PHE A 42 -10.40 -10.21 -10.74
C PHE A 42 -11.81 -9.75 -11.11
N GLN A 43 -12.14 -9.78 -12.38
CA GLN A 43 -13.47 -9.54 -12.91
C GLN A 43 -14.14 -10.90 -13.14
N PHE A 44 -14.98 -11.33 -12.20
CA PHE A 44 -15.73 -12.58 -12.31
C PHE A 44 -16.75 -12.51 -13.45
N THR A 45 -17.48 -11.40 -13.53
CA THR A 45 -18.51 -11.16 -14.55
C THR A 45 -18.48 -9.66 -14.91
N ASN A 46 -19.12 -9.25 -16.01
CA ASN A 46 -19.26 -7.82 -16.34
C ASN A 46 -19.93 -6.97 -15.23
N LYS A 47 -20.62 -7.64 -14.28
CA LYS A 47 -21.31 -7.04 -13.13
C LYS A 47 -20.61 -7.28 -11.79
N LEU A 48 -19.56 -8.10 -11.75
CA LEU A 48 -18.92 -8.51 -10.51
C LEU A 48 -17.40 -8.37 -10.62
N PHE A 49 -16.87 -7.47 -9.81
CA PHE A 49 -15.44 -7.19 -9.72
C PHE A 49 -14.95 -7.44 -8.29
N LEU A 50 -13.76 -7.99 -8.20
CA LEU A 50 -13.04 -8.21 -6.97
C LEU A 50 -11.65 -7.59 -7.11
N SER A 51 -11.28 -6.74 -6.18
CA SER A 51 -9.94 -6.16 -6.10
C SER A 51 -9.36 -6.48 -4.73
N ALA A 52 -8.19 -7.11 -4.72
CA ALA A 52 -7.43 -7.43 -3.53
C ALA A 52 -6.08 -6.72 -3.62
N ALA A 53 -5.76 -5.87 -2.67
CA ALA A 53 -4.46 -5.22 -2.56
C ALA A 53 -3.85 -5.56 -1.20
N TYR A 54 -2.58 -5.92 -1.18
CA TYR A 54 -1.84 -6.18 0.04
C TYR A 54 -0.58 -5.36 0.01
N SER A 55 -0.47 -4.40 0.92
CA SER A 55 0.71 -3.54 1.05
C SER A 55 1.35 -3.82 2.40
N THR A 56 2.63 -4.16 2.41
CA THR A 56 3.39 -4.34 3.64
C THR A 56 4.48 -3.27 3.74
N GLN A 57 4.73 -2.80 4.96
CA GLN A 57 5.79 -1.84 5.19
C GLN A 57 7.13 -2.59 5.16
N ILE A 58 7.90 -2.39 4.09
CA ILE A 58 9.19 -3.07 3.89
C ILE A 58 10.37 -2.27 4.44
N ALA A 59 10.20 -0.95 4.59
CA ALA A 59 11.20 -0.08 5.20
C ALA A 59 10.51 1.11 5.86
N GLY A 60 11.07 1.62 6.96
CA GLY A 60 10.70 2.93 7.46
C GLY A 60 11.49 3.33 8.69
N HIS A 61 11.95 4.57 8.72
CA HIS A 61 12.63 5.14 9.87
C HIS A 61 11.72 6.10 10.62
N ALA A 62 11.59 5.90 11.93
CA ALA A 62 11.01 6.88 12.85
C ALA A 62 12.14 7.76 13.41
N ALA A 63 12.04 9.10 13.28
CA ALA A 63 13.04 9.98 13.87
C ALA A 63 12.99 9.90 15.40
N GLY A 64 14.04 9.35 16.01
CA GLY A 64 14.20 9.24 17.46
C GLY A 64 14.19 7.81 18.02
N ASN A 65 14.07 6.77 17.18
CA ASN A 65 14.22 5.38 17.63
C ASN A 65 15.11 4.60 16.64
N ALA A 66 16.07 3.83 17.15
CA ALA A 66 16.96 2.97 16.35
C ALA A 66 16.25 1.70 15.82
N ASN A 67 14.93 1.79 15.57
CA ASN A 67 14.13 0.69 15.07
C ASN A 67 13.85 0.90 13.58
N PHE A 68 14.13 -0.14 12.82
CA PHE A 68 14.07 -0.20 11.36
C PHE A 68 12.63 -0.23 10.80
N LEU A 69 11.60 -0.27 11.68
CA LEU A 69 10.18 -0.25 11.32
C LEU A 69 9.35 0.51 12.35
N ASP A 70 8.52 1.46 11.89
CA ASP A 70 7.54 2.17 12.71
C ASP A 70 6.27 1.31 12.90
N LEU A 71 6.34 0.29 13.76
CA LEU A 71 5.17 -0.50 14.17
C LEU A 71 4.26 0.25 15.17
N THR A 72 4.69 1.43 15.63
CA THR A 72 4.00 2.18 16.69
C THR A 72 2.90 3.09 16.13
N ASN A 73 3.03 3.61 14.90
CA ASN A 73 1.99 4.45 14.27
C ASN A 73 1.38 3.85 13.00
N PHE A 74 2.03 2.88 12.34
CA PHE A 74 1.54 2.33 11.08
C PHE A 74 1.36 0.81 11.13
N THR A 75 0.22 0.33 10.60
CA THR A 75 -0.03 -1.09 10.45
C THR A 75 0.96 -1.68 9.44
N LEU A 76 1.82 -2.57 9.92
CA LEU A 76 2.88 -3.24 9.13
C LEU A 76 2.34 -3.95 7.88
N ASN A 77 1.06 -4.37 7.91
CA ASN A 77 0.38 -5.01 6.79
C ASN A 77 -1.00 -4.40 6.58
N LYS A 78 -1.24 -3.81 5.41
CA LYS A 78 -2.55 -3.33 4.98
C LYS A 78 -3.09 -4.25 3.91
N ALA A 79 -4.08 -5.05 4.26
CA ALA A 79 -4.88 -5.79 3.30
C ALA A 79 -6.15 -5.00 2.98
N ARG A 80 -6.44 -4.82 1.69
CA ARG A 80 -7.67 -4.20 1.18
C ARG A 80 -8.34 -5.19 0.24
N LEU A 81 -9.57 -5.56 0.57
CA LEU A 81 -10.42 -6.36 -0.30
C LEU A 81 -11.64 -5.52 -0.66
N LYS A 82 -11.90 -5.33 -1.95
CA LYS A 82 -13.06 -4.62 -2.48
C LYS A 82 -13.82 -5.56 -3.40
N LEU A 83 -15.06 -5.86 -3.04
CA LEU A 83 -16.01 -6.52 -3.91
C LEU A 83 -16.98 -5.46 -4.43
N ILE A 84 -17.11 -5.36 -5.74
CA ILE A 84 -18.00 -4.41 -6.41
C ILE A 84 -18.99 -5.23 -7.21
N TRP A 85 -20.27 -5.03 -6.92
CA TRP A 85 -21.38 -5.62 -7.65
C TRP A 85 -22.19 -4.49 -8.31
N GLU A 86 -22.31 -4.52 -9.63
CA GLU A 86 -23.19 -3.64 -10.40
C GLU A 86 -24.51 -4.37 -10.68
N PHE A 87 -25.63 -3.80 -10.25
CA PHE A 87 -26.97 -4.36 -10.47
C PHE A 87 -27.55 -3.88 -11.79
#